data_AF-A0A484NK29-F1
#
_entry.id   AF-A0A484NK29-F1
#
_cell.length_a   1.000
_cell.length_b   1.000
_cell.length_c   1.000
_cell.angle_alpha   90.00
_cell.angle_beta   90.00
_cell.angle_gamma   90.00
#
_symmetry.space_group_name_H-M   'P 1'
#
loop_
_entity.id
_entity.type
_entity.pdbx_description
1 polymer ?
#
loop_
_entity_poly.entity_id
_entity_poly.type
_entity_poly.pdbx_seq_one_letter_code
_entity_poly.pdbx_strand_id
1 'polypeptide(L)'
;MVKKSNCMAAGALMVVAAVVMLSLQQADAAPESFSCSGSTLCRGLAQSDCDAARRQIQADNRYFTGGNKGSTGVCSGHCGLFVSGSNCDLFGHEMITAFDQLRGQNCQKCGVKTFDDGCQFKADYVNGC
;
A
#
# COMPACT_ATOMS: atom_id res chain seq x y z
N MET A 1 34.98 22.04 63.83
CA MET A 1 35.64 23.19 63.16
C MET A 1 35.22 23.23 61.70
N VAL A 2 34.68 24.39 61.29
CA VAL A 2 34.57 25.01 59.95
C VAL A 2 33.74 24.33 58.83
N LYS A 3 32.89 25.18 58.25
CA LYS A 3 31.85 25.04 57.22
C LYS A 3 32.35 25.48 55.83
N LYS A 4 31.87 24.88 54.73
CA LYS A 4 31.74 25.41 53.33
C LYS A 4 31.46 24.26 52.36
N SER A 5 30.73 24.35 51.25
CA SER A 5 29.96 25.40 50.59
C SER A 5 29.19 24.73 49.43
N ASN A 6 27.99 25.22 49.10
CA ASN A 6 27.30 24.92 47.85
C ASN A 6 28.11 25.39 46.63
N CYS A 7 28.03 24.65 45.51
CA CYS A 7 28.13 25.19 44.16
C CYS A 7 27.09 24.51 43.26
N MET A 8 26.08 25.29 42.85
CA MET A 8 25.23 24.98 41.71
C MET A 8 26.04 25.14 40.41
N ALA A 9 25.78 24.31 39.40
CA ALA A 9 25.52 24.73 38.01
C ALA A 9 25.78 23.59 37.00
N ALA A 10 25.01 23.63 35.91
CA ALA A 10 25.31 23.04 34.61
C ALA A 10 25.17 21.51 34.47
N GLY A 11 23.92 21.03 34.39
CA GLY A 11 23.64 19.67 33.89
C GLY A 11 22.36 19.52 33.07
N ALA A 12 21.48 20.52 33.04
CA ALA A 12 20.15 20.37 32.43
C ALA A 12 20.04 20.86 30.97
N LEU A 13 21.06 21.54 30.42
CA LEU A 13 20.93 22.21 29.11
C LEU A 13 21.50 21.41 27.92
N MET A 14 22.39 20.44 28.15
CA MET A 14 23.07 19.73 27.05
C MET A 14 22.30 18.52 26.49
N VAL A 15 21.28 18.03 27.19
CA VAL A 15 20.51 16.88 26.69
C VAL A 15 19.50 17.32 25.63
N VAL A 16 18.97 18.55 25.72
CA VAL A 16 17.91 19.02 24.81
C VAL A 16 18.41 19.19 23.37
N ALA A 17 19.68 19.55 23.16
CA ALA A 17 20.23 19.72 21.80
C ALA A 17 20.44 18.38 21.06
N ALA A 18 20.75 17.30 21.77
CA ALA A 18 21.00 15.99 21.15
C ALA A 18 19.70 15.30 20.68
N VAL A 19 18.55 15.57 21.31
CA VAL A 19 17.27 14.95 20.91
C VAL A 19 16.65 15.64 19.68
N VAL A 20 17.04 16.88 19.36
CA VAL A 20 16.43 17.66 18.27
C VAL A 20 16.98 17.26 16.88
N MET A 21 18.15 16.61 16.82
CA MET A 21 18.80 16.20 15.56
C MET A 21 18.50 14.74 15.15
N LEU A 22 17.76 13.97 15.96
CA LEU A 22 17.41 12.57 15.65
C LEU A 22 16.05 12.40 14.94
N SER A 23 15.44 13.48 14.45
CA SER A 23 14.06 13.45 13.93
C SER A 23 13.94 13.58 12.41
N LEU A 24 15.05 13.59 11.65
CA LEU A 24 15.03 13.80 10.21
C LEU A 24 15.22 12.48 9.44
N GLN A 25 14.20 11.62 9.49
CA GLN A 25 13.99 10.54 8.51
C GLN A 25 12.57 9.97 8.63
N GLN A 26 11.57 10.85 8.71
CA GLN A 26 10.24 10.45 8.23
C GLN A 26 10.31 10.56 6.72
N ALA A 27 10.60 9.45 6.05
CA ALA A 27 10.19 9.32 4.66
C ALA A 27 8.67 9.52 4.69
N ASP A 28 8.18 10.54 3.97
CA ASP A 28 6.77 10.77 3.70
C ASP A 28 6.25 9.60 2.84
N ALA A 29 6.16 8.42 3.45
CA ALA A 29 5.38 7.34 2.90
C ALA A 29 3.93 7.81 3.04
N ALA A 30 3.29 8.14 1.91
CA ALA A 30 1.90 8.52 1.92
C ALA A 30 1.11 7.36 2.53
N PRO A 31 0.21 7.58 3.51
CA PRO A 31 -0.47 6.48 4.17
C PRO A 31 -1.26 5.64 3.14
N GLU A 32 -1.28 4.32 3.36
CA GLU A 32 -2.10 3.42 2.55
C GLU A 32 -3.52 3.95 2.41
N SER A 33 -4.05 3.89 1.19
CA SER A 33 -5.38 4.43 0.89
C SER A 33 -6.21 3.47 0.05
N PHE A 34 -7.53 3.59 0.19
CA PHE A 34 -8.50 2.78 -0.52
C PHE A 34 -9.46 3.68 -1.30
N SER A 35 -9.79 3.28 -2.52
CA SER A 35 -10.80 3.94 -3.33
C SER A 35 -11.62 2.90 -4.06
N CYS A 36 -12.96 3.02 -4.06
CA CYS A 36 -13.82 2.17 -4.89
C CYS A 36 -13.92 2.68 -6.34
N SER A 37 -12.95 3.49 -6.78
CA SER A 37 -12.87 3.99 -8.14
C SER A 37 -12.42 2.88 -9.10
N GLY A 38 -12.81 3.04 -10.36
CA GLY A 38 -12.47 2.14 -11.45
C GLY A 38 -13.09 2.63 -12.75
N SER A 39 -13.02 1.81 -13.78
CA SER A 39 -13.71 2.04 -15.05
C SER A 39 -15.21 2.28 -14.84
N THR A 40 -15.81 3.12 -15.68
CA THR A 40 -17.28 3.29 -15.70
C THR A 40 -18.01 1.99 -16.02
N LEU A 41 -17.34 1.05 -16.69
CA LEU A 41 -17.82 -0.29 -17.01
C LEU A 41 -17.92 -1.21 -15.79
N CYS A 42 -17.29 -0.84 -14.67
CA CYS A 42 -17.44 -1.55 -13.40
C CYS A 42 -18.90 -1.63 -12.92
N ARG A 43 -19.79 -0.74 -13.38
CA ARG A 43 -21.24 -0.83 -13.07
C ARG A 43 -21.85 -2.13 -13.58
N GLY A 44 -21.48 -2.57 -14.78
CA GLY A 44 -21.97 -3.80 -15.41
C GLY A 44 -21.19 -5.05 -15.02
N LEU A 45 -20.05 -4.90 -14.34
CA LEU A 45 -19.19 -6.01 -13.97
C LEU A 45 -19.87 -6.95 -12.96
N ALA A 46 -19.79 -8.25 -13.18
CA ALA A 46 -20.25 -9.22 -12.19
C ALA A 46 -19.20 -9.37 -11.09
N GLN A 47 -19.62 -9.34 -9.82
CA GLN A 47 -18.70 -9.56 -8.70
C GLN A 47 -18.02 -10.93 -8.77
N SER A 48 -18.75 -11.95 -9.26
CA SER A 48 -18.25 -13.31 -9.44
C SER A 48 -17.01 -13.39 -10.33
N ASP A 49 -16.87 -12.49 -11.30
CA ASP A 49 -15.69 -12.43 -12.17
C ASP A 49 -14.46 -12.04 -11.38
N CYS A 50 -14.58 -11.06 -10.47
CA CYS A 50 -13.49 -10.65 -9.59
C CYS A 50 -13.14 -11.72 -8.56
N ASP A 51 -14.15 -12.40 -8.00
CA ASP A 51 -13.92 -13.50 -7.06
C ASP A 51 -13.23 -14.69 -7.77
N ALA A 52 -13.57 -14.95 -9.04
CA ALA A 52 -12.89 -15.92 -9.88
C ALA A 52 -11.45 -15.50 -10.18
N ALA A 53 -11.21 -14.23 -10.55
CA ALA A 53 -9.87 -13.70 -10.77
C ALA A 53 -9.01 -13.81 -9.50
N ARG A 54 -9.58 -13.50 -8.31
CA ARG A 54 -8.88 -13.64 -7.03
C ARG A 54 -8.38 -15.07 -6.81
N ARG A 55 -9.17 -16.08 -7.17
CA ARG A 55 -8.80 -17.50 -7.04
C ARG A 55 -7.64 -17.92 -7.96
N GLN A 56 -7.36 -17.14 -9.00
CA GLN A 56 -6.21 -17.38 -9.88
C GLN A 56 -4.90 -16.79 -9.35
N ILE A 57 -4.95 -15.91 -8.35
CA ILE A 57 -3.73 -15.35 -7.75
C ILE A 57 -2.96 -16.47 -7.07
N GLN A 58 -1.70 -16.65 -7.47
CA GLN A 58 -0.79 -17.59 -6.85
C GLN A 58 -0.05 -16.87 -5.71
N ALA A 59 -0.29 -17.29 -4.46
CA ALA A 59 0.16 -16.57 -3.26
C ALA A 59 1.68 -16.32 -3.22
N ASP A 60 2.46 -17.28 -3.69
CA ASP A 60 3.94 -17.25 -3.67
C ASP A 60 4.54 -16.65 -4.94
N ASN A 61 3.72 -16.30 -5.94
CA ASN A 61 4.21 -15.68 -7.17
C ASN A 61 4.46 -14.18 -6.98
N ARG A 62 5.47 -13.64 -7.66
CA ARG A 62 5.74 -12.20 -7.73
C ARG A 62 5.03 -11.56 -8.90
N TYR A 63 4.42 -10.41 -8.64
CA TYR A 63 3.70 -9.57 -9.57
C TYR A 63 4.41 -8.21 -9.63
N PHE A 64 5.40 -8.14 -10.53
CA PHE A 64 6.23 -6.96 -10.76
C PHE A 64 5.83 -6.08 -11.97
N THR A 65 5.86 -4.75 -11.80
CA THR A 65 5.80 -3.74 -12.86
C THR A 65 7.16 -3.06 -13.04
N GLY A 66 7.53 -2.70 -14.27
CA GLY A 66 8.84 -2.10 -14.57
C GLY A 66 9.27 -2.32 -16.02
N GLY A 67 10.23 -1.51 -16.49
CA GLY A 67 10.61 -1.47 -17.90
C GLY A 67 9.39 -1.14 -18.80
N ASN A 68 9.04 -2.06 -19.71
CA ASN A 68 7.89 -1.91 -20.61
C ASN A 68 6.57 -2.46 -20.03
N LYS A 69 6.57 -3.00 -18.80
CA LYS A 69 5.38 -3.58 -18.17
C LYS A 69 4.74 -2.56 -17.23
N GLY A 70 3.68 -1.89 -17.71
CA GLY A 70 2.91 -0.93 -16.91
C GLY A 70 1.99 -1.56 -15.84
N SER A 71 1.65 -2.84 -16.02
CA SER A 71 0.88 -3.62 -15.04
C SER A 71 1.16 -5.12 -15.17
N THR A 72 0.85 -5.88 -14.13
CA THR A 72 0.89 -7.34 -14.13
C THR A 72 -0.15 -7.90 -13.17
N GLY A 73 -0.69 -9.08 -13.44
CA GLY A 73 -1.79 -9.59 -12.63
C GLY A 73 -2.42 -10.85 -13.20
N VAL A 74 -3.65 -11.11 -12.73
CA VAL A 74 -4.52 -12.17 -13.21
C VAL A 74 -5.87 -11.59 -13.58
N CYS A 75 -6.66 -12.31 -14.36
CA CYS A 75 -7.98 -11.85 -14.69
C CYS A 75 -8.92 -13.02 -14.98
N SER A 76 -10.23 -12.80 -14.83
CA SER A 76 -11.27 -13.76 -15.17
C SER A 76 -12.49 -13.04 -15.71
N GLY A 77 -13.03 -13.50 -16.84
CA GLY A 77 -14.17 -12.87 -17.50
C GLY A 77 -13.85 -11.40 -17.82
N HIS A 78 -14.55 -10.48 -17.15
CA HIS A 78 -14.35 -9.04 -17.31
C HIS A 78 -13.65 -8.37 -16.12
N CYS A 79 -13.15 -9.11 -15.13
CA CYS A 79 -12.43 -8.53 -14.00
C CYS A 79 -10.93 -8.83 -14.06
N GLY A 80 -10.12 -7.78 -14.02
CA GLY A 80 -8.67 -7.85 -13.87
C GLY A 80 -8.24 -7.43 -12.47
N LEU A 81 -7.31 -8.20 -11.89
CA LEU A 81 -6.65 -7.91 -10.62
C LEU A 81 -5.16 -7.72 -10.89
N PHE A 82 -4.66 -6.49 -10.78
CA PHE A 82 -3.32 -6.15 -11.23
C PHE A 82 -2.58 -5.21 -10.29
N VAL A 83 -1.27 -5.41 -10.25
CA VAL A 83 -0.29 -4.49 -9.70
C VAL A 83 0.00 -3.43 -10.76
N SER A 84 0.07 -2.17 -10.34
CA SER A 84 0.33 -1.01 -11.18
C SER A 84 1.13 0.04 -10.41
N GLY A 85 1.79 0.94 -11.14
CA GLY A 85 2.74 1.89 -10.58
C GLY A 85 4.14 1.67 -11.12
N SER A 86 5.10 2.49 -10.67
CA SER A 86 6.49 2.45 -11.15
C SER A 86 7.33 1.50 -10.31
N ASN A 87 7.93 0.49 -10.93
CA ASN A 87 8.82 -0.49 -10.27
C ASN A 87 8.17 -1.21 -9.08
N CYS A 88 6.88 -1.52 -9.19
CA CYS A 88 6.14 -2.15 -8.11
C CYS A 88 6.39 -3.64 -8.07
N ASP A 89 6.46 -4.18 -6.87
CA ASP A 89 6.67 -5.60 -6.65
C ASP A 89 5.80 -6.07 -5.50
N LEU A 90 4.75 -6.83 -5.82
CA LEU A 90 3.90 -7.45 -4.81
C LEU A 90 3.92 -8.96 -4.98
N PHE A 91 3.92 -9.69 -3.88
CA PHE A 91 3.60 -11.10 -3.86
C PHE A 91 2.09 -11.31 -3.96
N GLY A 92 1.69 -12.49 -4.45
CA GLY A 92 0.29 -12.84 -4.60
C GLY A 92 -0.51 -12.79 -3.28
N HIS A 93 0.10 -13.12 -2.14
CA HIS A 93 -0.57 -13.01 -0.85
C HIS A 93 -0.89 -11.56 -0.46
N GLU A 94 -0.06 -10.59 -0.87
CA GLU A 94 -0.31 -9.16 -0.68
C GLU A 94 -1.46 -8.70 -1.57
N MET A 95 -1.52 -9.17 -2.82
CA MET A 95 -2.65 -8.91 -3.73
C MET A 95 -3.96 -9.50 -3.21
N ILE A 96 -3.94 -10.72 -2.67
CA ILE A 96 -5.11 -11.35 -2.03
C ILE A 96 -5.58 -10.51 -0.86
N THR A 97 -4.65 -10.10 0.02
CA THR A 97 -4.96 -9.26 1.18
C THR A 97 -5.54 -7.92 0.75
N ALA A 98 -4.98 -7.27 -0.27
CA ALA A 98 -5.47 -6.01 -0.81
C ALA A 98 -6.88 -6.14 -1.40
N PHE A 99 -7.17 -7.25 -2.10
CA PHE A 99 -8.51 -7.55 -2.60
C PHE A 99 -9.52 -7.69 -1.44
N ASP A 100 -9.19 -8.48 -0.42
CA ASP A 100 -10.06 -8.72 0.72
C ASP A 100 -10.31 -7.42 1.52
N GLN A 101 -9.28 -6.57 1.66
CA GLN A 101 -9.42 -5.24 2.26
C GLN A 101 -10.37 -4.35 1.45
N LEU A 102 -10.27 -4.33 0.11
CA LEU A 102 -11.20 -3.58 -0.73
C LEU A 102 -12.65 -4.05 -0.57
N ARG A 103 -12.88 -5.37 -0.46
CA ARG A 103 -14.22 -5.90 -0.13
C ARG A 103 -14.68 -5.44 1.25
N GLY A 104 -13.78 -5.43 2.24
CA GLY A 104 -14.04 -4.90 3.59
C GLY A 104 -14.41 -3.41 3.62
N GLN A 105 -13.93 -2.62 2.65
CA GLN A 105 -14.29 -1.21 2.46
C GLN A 105 -15.58 -1.00 1.64
N ASN A 106 -16.38 -2.05 1.41
CA ASN A 106 -17.59 -2.05 0.58
C ASN A 106 -17.36 -1.73 -0.91
N CYS A 107 -16.13 -1.85 -1.42
CA CYS A 107 -15.88 -1.78 -2.85
C CYS A 107 -16.28 -3.11 -3.48
N GLN A 108 -17.55 -3.27 -3.90
CA GLN A 108 -18.11 -4.56 -4.32
C GLN A 108 -17.51 -5.14 -5.61
N LYS A 109 -17.06 -4.29 -6.53
CA LYS A 109 -16.66 -4.73 -7.89
C LYS A 109 -15.24 -4.30 -8.20
N CYS A 110 -15.05 -3.01 -8.40
CA CYS A 110 -13.76 -2.40 -8.67
C CYS A 110 -13.26 -1.62 -7.47
N GLY A 111 -11.96 -1.40 -7.44
CA GLY A 111 -11.31 -0.59 -6.43
C GLY A 111 -9.81 -0.58 -6.58
N VAL A 112 -9.19 0.37 -5.90
CA VAL A 112 -7.76 0.60 -5.88
C VAL A 112 -7.33 0.66 -4.43
N LYS A 113 -6.33 -0.14 -4.08
CA LYS A 113 -5.53 0.03 -2.89
C LYS A 113 -4.20 0.65 -3.31
N THR A 114 -3.84 1.77 -2.71
CA THR A 114 -2.52 2.40 -2.86
C THR A 114 -1.71 2.08 -1.62
N PHE A 115 -0.52 1.53 -1.81
CA PHE A 115 0.45 1.21 -0.77
C PHE A 115 1.34 2.43 -0.47
N ASP A 116 2.06 2.37 0.65
CA ASP A 116 2.87 3.49 1.16
C ASP A 116 4.03 3.91 0.21
N ASP A 117 4.46 2.99 -0.66
CA ASP A 117 5.49 3.19 -1.68
C ASP A 117 4.92 3.73 -3.01
N GLY A 118 3.62 4.02 -3.07
CA GLY A 118 2.92 4.50 -4.26
C GLY A 118 2.50 3.39 -5.23
N CYS A 119 2.81 2.14 -4.93
CA CYS A 119 2.31 1.00 -5.69
C CYS A 119 0.82 0.82 -5.50
N GLN A 120 0.18 0.23 -6.49
CA GLN A 120 -1.27 0.07 -6.49
C GLN A 120 -1.67 -1.35 -6.82
N PHE A 121 -2.53 -1.92 -6.00
CA PHE A 121 -3.36 -3.04 -6.37
C PHE A 121 -4.69 -2.53 -6.91
N LYS A 122 -5.07 -2.98 -8.10
CA LYS A 122 -6.28 -2.55 -8.80
C LYS A 122 -7.14 -3.74 -9.14
N ALA A 123 -8.39 -3.70 -8.71
CA ALA A 123 -9.47 -4.50 -9.25
C ALA A 123 -10.26 -3.61 -10.23
N ASP A 124 -10.23 -3.92 -11.52
CA ASP A 124 -10.88 -3.08 -12.54
C ASP A 124 -11.50 -3.93 -13.65
N TYR A 125 -12.37 -3.29 -14.44
CA TYR A 125 -12.93 -3.90 -15.63
C TYR A 125 -11.87 -4.07 -16.73
N VAL A 126 -11.86 -5.23 -17.35
CA VAL A 126 -11.08 -5.54 -18.57
C VAL A 126 -12.01 -5.99 -19.69
N ASN A 127 -11.67 -5.65 -20.93
CA ASN A 127 -12.49 -5.99 -22.10
C ASN A 127 -12.54 -7.51 -22.36
N GLY A 128 -11.56 -8.25 -21.85
CA GLY A 128 -11.53 -9.70 -21.83
C GLY A 128 -10.21 -10.21 -21.24
N CYS A 129 -10.29 -11.46 -20.75
CA CYS A 129 -9.18 -12.34 -20.41
C CYS A 129 -9.08 -13.43 -21.49
#